data_AF-A0A965TZU9-F1
#
_entry.id   AF-A0A965TZU9-F1
#
_cell.length_a   1.000
_cell.length_b   1.000
_cell.length_c   1.000
_cell.angle_alpha   90.00
_cell.angle_beta   90.00
_cell.angle_gamma   90.00
#
_symmetry.space_group_name_H-M   'P 1'
#
loop_
_entity.id
_entity.type
_entity.pdbx_description
1 polymer ?
#
loop_
_entity_poly.entity_id
_entity_poly.type
_entity_poly.pdbx_seq_one_letter_code
_entity_poly.pdbx_strand_id
1 'polypeptide(L)'
;IAGEHQSGGILDNSYNIGRIDGDITSGGIAGTVNSNVRNCFNAGQILLGDPIGNESADYISYCYYLSEEDTSEEQNTKRNAFSFEGGAYRVNAFEQYIIYSQVVTADDTTLLSSALHDWAEAEGGDYISWKEGDDLPEFLAKYSVNFPSIQGCTFSPYGGSSSPVMENEAFSFVVTLLPGYTNSIITVKANGVVLFRSSGVYTVSSITENINITVEDITPNEYVVKFVSDNDVLSERYDFHYGDIPAPPINPEKAPTETKTFSFIGWDKELLPISSDVTFYALYQESTRYYSVVFLNEGETISEKNDYEYGQELIVPSDPEKQAEEIYYYTFSGWDSELTNVYENKQYIAIFSAFFVEYTVRFLSEGIVIEENNSAHYGDTILPPENPTKAEDSTYTYEFSGWDKILSTVESNIDFNA
;
A
#
# COMPACT_ATOMS: atom_id res chain seq x y z
N ILE A 1 -45.42 51.54 22.89
CA ILE A 1 -46.64 51.98 22.17
C ILE A 1 -47.63 52.43 23.25
N ALA A 2 -48.01 53.71 23.29
CA ALA A 2 -48.89 54.21 24.35
C ALA A 2 -50.36 54.18 23.88
N GLY A 3 -51.10 53.14 24.25
CA GLY A 3 -52.53 52.98 23.93
C GLY A 3 -53.20 51.83 24.69
N GLU A 4 -54.54 51.84 24.71
CA GLU A 4 -55.38 50.77 25.24
C GLU A 4 -55.73 49.78 24.12
N HIS A 5 -55.42 48.50 24.33
CA HIS A 5 -55.72 47.43 23.38
C HIS A 5 -56.94 46.63 23.86
N GLN A 6 -58.07 46.81 23.17
CA GLN A 6 -59.34 46.18 23.55
C GLN A 6 -59.46 44.71 23.07
N SER A 7 -60.42 43.98 23.65
CA SER A 7 -60.68 42.56 23.37
C SER A 7 -60.84 42.27 21.89
N GLY A 8 -60.16 41.20 21.43
CA GLY A 8 -60.08 40.80 20.02
C GLY A 8 -58.92 41.39 19.22
N GLY A 9 -58.14 42.32 19.80
CA GLY A 9 -56.89 42.82 19.21
C GLY A 9 -55.73 41.83 19.27
N ILE A 10 -54.68 42.10 18.48
CA ILE A 10 -53.39 41.39 18.56
C ILE A 10 -52.26 42.43 18.59
N LEU A 11 -51.37 42.31 19.58
CA LEU A 11 -50.10 43.03 19.64
C LEU A 11 -48.97 42.02 19.40
N ASP A 12 -48.25 42.17 18.29
CA ASP A 12 -47.20 41.23 17.88
C ASP A 12 -45.92 42.00 17.50
N ASN A 13 -44.75 41.41 17.74
CA ASN A 13 -43.44 41.93 17.32
C ASN A 13 -43.17 43.40 17.68
N SER A 14 -43.59 43.84 18.86
CA SER A 14 -43.43 45.23 19.31
C SER A 14 -42.25 45.40 20.25
N TYR A 15 -41.46 46.45 20.03
CA TYR A 15 -40.25 46.70 20.81
C TYR A 15 -40.15 48.15 21.32
N ASN A 16 -39.65 48.30 22.55
CA ASN A 16 -39.28 49.60 23.11
C ASN A 16 -37.81 49.61 23.55
N ILE A 17 -37.10 50.67 23.19
CA ILE A 17 -35.71 50.94 23.59
C ILE A 17 -35.55 52.32 24.22
N GLY A 18 -36.64 53.09 24.29
CA GLY A 18 -36.65 54.45 24.85
C GLY A 18 -36.99 54.45 26.34
N ARG A 19 -36.71 55.58 27.00
CA ARG A 19 -37.05 55.80 28.40
C ARG A 19 -38.55 56.09 28.55
N ILE A 20 -39.19 55.44 29.52
CA ILE A 20 -40.58 55.68 29.91
C ILE A 20 -40.65 56.19 31.36
N ASP A 21 -41.43 57.25 31.55
CA ASP A 21 -41.60 57.97 32.82
C ASP A 21 -43.09 58.32 32.93
N GLY A 22 -43.86 57.51 33.66
CA GLY A 22 -45.33 57.54 33.68
C GLY A 22 -45.91 56.90 34.94
N ASP A 23 -47.09 56.28 34.85
CA ASP A 23 -47.69 55.48 35.93
C ASP A 23 -47.88 54.01 35.52
N ILE A 24 -48.51 53.20 36.37
CA ILE A 24 -48.76 51.76 36.12
C ILE A 24 -49.56 51.47 34.83
N THR A 25 -50.23 52.48 34.25
CA THR A 25 -51.00 52.36 33.01
C THR A 25 -50.22 52.78 31.77
N SER A 26 -48.97 53.23 31.94
CA SER A 26 -48.15 53.85 30.90
C SER A 26 -47.14 52.89 30.24
N GLY A 27 -47.29 51.58 30.42
CA GLY A 27 -46.25 50.55 30.29
C GLY A 27 -45.28 50.58 29.08
N GLY A 28 -44.14 49.90 29.27
CA GLY A 28 -42.96 49.81 28.38
C GLY A 28 -43.28 49.59 26.89
N ILE A 29 -44.09 48.57 26.62
CA ILE A 29 -44.49 48.12 25.29
C ILE A 29 -45.94 48.56 25.03
N ALA A 30 -46.82 48.37 26.00
CA ALA A 30 -48.23 48.76 25.94
C ALA A 30 -48.78 49.17 27.32
N GLY A 31 -49.75 50.09 27.33
CA GLY A 31 -50.28 50.70 28.55
C GLY A 31 -51.38 49.89 29.24
N THR A 32 -52.46 49.56 28.53
CA THR A 32 -53.50 48.64 29.01
C THR A 32 -53.80 47.64 27.92
N VAL A 33 -53.81 46.35 28.27
CA VAL A 33 -53.95 45.27 27.28
C VAL A 33 -54.99 44.25 27.72
N ASN A 34 -56.05 44.17 26.92
CA ASN A 34 -57.15 43.22 27.06
C ASN A 34 -57.20 42.30 25.82
N SER A 35 -56.05 42.05 25.19
CA SER A 35 -55.93 41.44 23.85
C SER A 35 -54.67 40.55 23.77
N ASN A 36 -54.53 39.70 22.75
CA ASN A 36 -53.40 38.75 22.67
C ASN A 36 -52.06 39.46 22.43
N VAL A 37 -51.02 39.15 23.22
CA VAL A 37 -49.66 39.74 23.08
C VAL A 37 -48.62 38.67 22.75
N ARG A 38 -47.80 38.90 21.72
CA ARG A 38 -46.80 37.93 21.24
C ARG A 38 -45.49 38.61 20.82
N ASN A 39 -44.35 37.98 21.06
CA ASN A 39 -43.04 38.39 20.52
C ASN A 39 -42.66 39.86 20.81
N CYS A 40 -42.96 40.37 21.99
CA CYS A 40 -42.75 41.78 22.33
C CYS A 40 -41.62 41.99 23.35
N PHE A 41 -40.79 43.01 23.16
CA PHE A 41 -39.54 43.18 23.91
C PHE A 41 -39.33 44.61 24.41
N ASN A 42 -38.93 44.78 25.68
CA ASN A 42 -38.52 46.09 26.19
C ASN A 42 -37.05 46.05 26.66
N ALA A 43 -36.25 46.95 26.12
CA ALA A 43 -34.85 47.18 26.50
C ALA A 43 -34.59 48.63 26.92
N GLY A 44 -35.64 49.46 27.02
CA GLY A 44 -35.56 50.83 27.50
C GLY A 44 -35.86 50.95 29.01
N GLN A 45 -35.37 52.03 29.63
CA GLN A 45 -35.50 52.28 31.07
C GLN A 45 -36.96 52.62 31.45
N ILE A 46 -37.48 51.99 32.52
CA ILE A 46 -38.80 52.29 33.10
C ILE A 46 -38.58 52.84 34.51
N LEU A 47 -39.05 54.06 34.77
CA LEU A 47 -38.91 54.69 36.09
C LEU A 47 -40.11 54.44 37.01
N LEU A 48 -41.32 54.45 36.43
CA LEU A 48 -42.59 54.21 37.13
C LEU A 48 -43.54 53.46 36.16
N GLY A 49 -43.89 52.21 36.49
CA GLY A 49 -44.79 51.34 35.69
C GLY A 49 -44.22 49.95 35.37
N ASP A 50 -44.94 49.15 34.57
CA ASP A 50 -44.56 47.77 34.18
C ASP A 50 -44.28 47.68 32.64
N PRO A 51 -43.51 46.69 32.13
CA PRO A 51 -43.23 46.53 30.69
C PRO A 51 -44.49 46.34 29.84
N ILE A 52 -45.49 45.69 30.39
CA ILE A 52 -46.88 45.69 29.92
C ILE A 52 -47.65 46.22 31.11
N GLY A 53 -48.38 47.32 30.97
CA GLY A 53 -49.02 48.01 32.10
C GLY A 53 -50.17 47.19 32.73
N ASN A 54 -51.40 47.69 32.66
CA ASN A 54 -52.54 46.94 33.24
C ASN A 54 -53.02 45.83 32.28
N GLU A 55 -52.90 44.58 32.70
CA GLU A 55 -53.16 43.41 31.87
C GLU A 55 -54.46 42.69 32.28
N SER A 56 -55.35 42.47 31.30
CA SER A 56 -56.43 41.49 31.38
C SER A 56 -56.53 40.66 30.09
N ALA A 57 -55.37 40.41 29.46
CA ALA A 57 -55.25 39.66 28.23
C ALA A 57 -55.56 38.17 28.43
N ASP A 58 -56.20 37.56 27.43
CA ASP A 58 -56.50 36.12 27.45
C ASP A 58 -55.25 35.25 27.23
N TYR A 59 -54.20 35.81 26.61
CA TYR A 59 -52.99 35.07 26.20
C TYR A 59 -51.76 35.95 26.00
N ILE A 60 -50.64 35.59 26.65
CA ILE A 60 -49.30 36.19 26.45
C ILE A 60 -48.27 35.11 26.14
N SER A 61 -47.44 35.33 25.12
CA SER A 61 -46.37 34.39 24.72
C SER A 61 -45.10 35.10 24.25
N TYR A 62 -43.91 34.57 24.57
CA TYR A 62 -42.62 35.00 24.03
C TYR A 62 -42.32 36.52 24.19
N CYS A 63 -42.51 37.09 25.39
CA CYS A 63 -42.22 38.50 25.68
C CYS A 63 -41.18 38.62 26.81
N TYR A 64 -40.20 39.54 26.71
CA TYR A 64 -39.09 39.67 27.67
C TYR A 64 -38.67 41.12 27.99
N TYR A 65 -37.95 41.31 29.11
CA TYR A 65 -37.36 42.57 29.57
C TYR A 65 -35.86 42.40 29.85
N LEU A 66 -35.01 43.29 29.33
CA LEU A 66 -33.55 43.06 29.23
C LEU A 66 -32.65 43.89 30.16
N SER A 67 -33.17 44.75 31.05
CA SER A 67 -32.29 45.54 31.94
C SER A 67 -32.59 45.32 33.41
N GLU A 68 -31.69 44.61 34.10
CA GLU A 68 -31.78 44.29 35.54
C GLU A 68 -31.44 45.47 36.47
N GLU A 69 -30.85 46.55 35.97
CA GLU A 69 -30.19 47.54 36.84
C GLU A 69 -31.11 48.52 37.60
N ASP A 70 -32.43 48.55 37.37
CA ASP A 70 -33.31 49.60 37.96
C ASP A 70 -34.71 49.12 38.44
N THR A 71 -34.85 47.92 39.01
CA THR A 71 -36.08 47.56 39.75
C THR A 71 -35.84 47.54 41.25
N SER A 72 -36.00 48.69 41.91
CA SER A 72 -35.94 48.79 43.37
C SER A 72 -37.30 48.43 43.99
N GLU A 73 -37.28 47.69 45.11
CA GLU A 73 -38.48 47.33 45.89
C GLU A 73 -39.25 48.55 46.45
N GLU A 74 -38.75 49.79 46.30
CA GLU A 74 -39.36 50.99 46.86
C GLU A 74 -40.32 51.74 45.91
N GLN A 75 -40.46 51.36 44.63
CA GLN A 75 -41.28 52.11 43.65
C GLN A 75 -42.45 51.35 43.02
N ASN A 76 -43.08 50.44 43.77
CA ASN A 76 -44.42 49.89 43.46
C ASN A 76 -44.55 49.22 42.07
N THR A 77 -43.44 48.84 41.44
CA THR A 77 -43.40 47.97 40.27
C THR A 77 -43.52 46.54 40.76
N LYS A 78 -44.48 45.77 40.23
CA LYS A 78 -44.90 44.50 40.84
C LYS A 78 -44.06 43.29 40.39
N ARG A 79 -43.08 43.46 39.49
CA ARG A 79 -42.22 42.37 38.98
C ARG A 79 -40.82 42.87 38.61
N ASN A 80 -39.79 42.08 38.92
CA ASN A 80 -38.37 42.36 38.61
C ASN A 80 -37.89 41.59 37.36
N ALA A 81 -36.72 41.92 36.83
CA ALA A 81 -36.17 41.30 35.60
C ALA A 81 -36.02 39.77 35.69
N PHE A 82 -35.73 39.24 36.89
CA PHE A 82 -35.70 37.80 37.18
C PHE A 82 -37.04 37.09 36.90
N SER A 83 -38.16 37.83 36.96
CA SER A 83 -39.48 37.30 36.63
C SER A 83 -39.64 37.01 35.13
N PHE A 84 -38.83 37.62 34.26
CA PHE A 84 -38.97 37.61 32.79
C PHE A 84 -37.86 36.84 32.04
N GLU A 85 -36.83 36.34 32.71
CA GLU A 85 -35.76 35.55 32.09
C GLU A 85 -36.16 34.09 31.75
N GLY A 86 -37.29 33.60 32.27
CA GLY A 86 -37.87 32.29 31.97
C GLY A 86 -39.23 32.43 31.28
N GLY A 87 -39.35 31.95 30.04
CA GLY A 87 -40.48 32.21 29.15
C GLY A 87 -41.88 31.73 29.59
N ALA A 88 -42.88 32.34 28.93
CA ALA A 88 -44.32 32.05 28.80
C ALA A 88 -45.16 31.72 30.05
N TYR A 89 -46.17 32.56 30.33
CA TYR A 89 -47.16 32.35 31.42
C TYR A 89 -48.51 31.87 30.89
N ARG A 90 -49.20 30.99 31.64
CA ARG A 90 -50.65 30.86 31.59
C ARG A 90 -51.20 31.34 32.94
N VAL A 91 -51.84 32.51 32.97
CA VAL A 91 -52.46 33.04 34.20
C VAL A 91 -53.96 32.77 34.13
N ASN A 92 -54.52 32.10 35.14
CA ASN A 92 -55.95 32.15 35.42
C ASN A 92 -56.19 33.22 36.48
N ALA A 93 -57.24 34.03 36.31
CA ALA A 93 -57.42 35.35 36.93
C ALA A 93 -57.64 35.37 38.47
N PHE A 94 -57.34 34.31 39.21
CA PHE A 94 -57.60 34.29 40.66
C PHE A 94 -56.51 33.71 41.57
N GLU A 95 -55.46 33.05 41.08
CA GLU A 95 -54.38 32.56 41.95
C GLU A 95 -53.02 32.69 41.24
N GLN A 96 -52.05 33.31 41.91
CA GLN A 96 -50.74 33.67 41.37
C GLN A 96 -49.75 32.49 41.49
N TYR A 97 -49.61 31.62 40.48
CA TYR A 97 -48.55 30.59 40.46
C TYR A 97 -48.00 30.30 39.05
N ILE A 98 -46.73 29.87 39.00
CA ILE A 98 -45.89 29.64 37.81
C ILE A 98 -45.99 28.18 37.37
N ILE A 99 -46.03 27.90 36.06
CA ILE A 99 -45.98 26.55 35.50
C ILE A 99 -44.87 26.49 34.43
N TYR A 100 -43.99 25.49 34.55
CA TYR A 100 -42.94 25.01 33.62
C TYR A 100 -41.53 25.65 33.67
N SER A 101 -40.51 24.81 33.46
CA SER A 101 -39.12 25.17 33.17
C SER A 101 -38.66 24.51 31.86
N GLN A 102 -37.85 25.22 31.07
CA GLN A 102 -37.23 24.74 29.83
C GLN A 102 -35.72 25.06 29.86
N VAL A 103 -34.88 24.15 29.38
CA VAL A 103 -33.50 24.45 28.98
C VAL A 103 -33.52 24.81 27.49
N VAL A 104 -33.13 26.03 27.14
CA VAL A 104 -32.96 26.48 25.76
C VAL A 104 -31.51 26.20 25.34
N THR A 105 -31.31 25.40 24.30
CA THR A 105 -30.04 25.35 23.57
C THR A 105 -30.13 26.20 22.30
N ALA A 106 -28.98 26.66 21.80
CA ALA A 106 -28.81 27.74 20.83
C ALA A 106 -29.51 27.62 19.45
N ASP A 107 -30.25 26.55 19.18
CA ASP A 107 -30.84 26.25 17.87
C ASP A 107 -32.39 26.32 17.83
N ASP A 108 -33.00 27.01 18.79
CA ASP A 108 -34.37 27.57 18.72
C ASP A 108 -35.52 26.60 18.31
N THR A 109 -35.39 25.32 18.65
CA THR A 109 -36.45 24.31 18.45
C THR A 109 -36.90 23.73 19.80
N THR A 110 -38.21 23.75 20.04
CA THR A 110 -38.84 23.26 21.26
C THR A 110 -39.34 21.83 21.06
N LEU A 111 -38.96 20.90 21.95
CA LEU A 111 -39.65 19.63 22.12
C LEU A 111 -39.76 19.35 23.63
N LEU A 112 -40.99 19.38 24.15
CA LEU A 112 -41.32 18.58 25.33
C LEU A 112 -41.29 17.11 24.89
N SER A 113 -40.69 16.23 25.70
CA SER A 113 -41.02 14.82 25.53
C SER A 113 -42.49 14.59 25.86
N SER A 114 -43.18 13.78 25.07
CA SER A 114 -44.59 13.43 25.31
C SER A 114 -44.82 12.82 26.71
N ALA A 115 -43.79 12.18 27.28
CA ALA A 115 -43.82 11.57 28.61
C ALA A 115 -44.02 12.58 29.76
N LEU A 116 -43.46 13.80 29.65
CA LEU A 116 -43.64 14.85 30.67
C LEU A 116 -45.03 15.48 30.62
N HIS A 117 -45.65 15.47 29.44
CA HIS A 117 -47.02 15.94 29.23
C HIS A 117 -48.03 14.95 29.82
N ASP A 118 -47.89 13.65 29.50
CA ASP A 118 -48.82 12.61 29.91
C ASP A 118 -48.80 12.35 31.44
N TRP A 119 -47.64 12.52 32.09
CA TRP A 119 -47.51 12.35 33.55
C TRP A 119 -48.19 13.47 34.36
N ALA A 120 -48.05 14.72 33.91
CA ALA A 120 -48.70 15.86 34.55
C ALA A 120 -50.24 15.75 34.52
N GLU A 121 -50.81 15.11 33.49
CA GLU A 121 -52.25 14.83 33.43
C GLU A 121 -52.67 13.63 34.31
N ALA A 122 -51.81 12.61 34.47
CA ALA A 122 -52.16 11.36 35.17
C ALA A 122 -52.19 11.48 36.71
N GLU A 123 -51.37 12.34 37.31
CA GLU A 123 -51.27 12.52 38.77
C GLU A 123 -52.24 13.57 39.35
N GLY A 124 -52.94 14.34 38.51
CA GLY A 124 -53.93 15.33 38.98
C GLY A 124 -53.39 16.40 39.95
N GLY A 125 -52.09 16.73 39.88
CA GLY A 125 -51.40 17.61 40.82
C GLY A 125 -50.84 18.90 40.19
N ASP A 126 -51.33 20.03 40.69
CA ASP A 126 -51.10 21.41 40.21
C ASP A 126 -49.74 22.06 40.57
N TYR A 127 -48.74 21.36 41.12
CA TYR A 127 -47.55 22.05 41.68
C TYR A 127 -46.25 21.27 41.57
N ILE A 128 -45.29 21.80 40.80
CA ILE A 128 -43.86 21.45 40.94
C ILE A 128 -43.04 22.74 40.81
N SER A 129 -42.40 23.15 41.91
CA SER A 129 -41.39 24.21 41.93
C SER A 129 -40.00 23.59 42.01
N TRP A 130 -39.05 24.06 41.19
CA TRP A 130 -37.66 23.59 41.21
C TRP A 130 -36.68 24.77 41.23
N LYS A 131 -35.62 24.72 42.03
CA LYS A 131 -34.52 25.70 42.05
C LYS A 131 -33.20 25.05 41.66
N GLU A 132 -32.32 25.82 41.03
CA GLU A 132 -30.95 25.40 40.71
C GLU A 132 -30.20 24.98 41.98
N GLY A 133 -29.89 23.68 42.08
CA GLY A 133 -29.25 23.05 43.25
C GLY A 133 -30.16 22.15 44.08
N ASP A 134 -31.46 22.04 43.77
CA ASP A 134 -32.32 20.98 44.31
C ASP A 134 -31.96 19.63 43.67
N ASP A 135 -32.19 18.51 44.37
CA ASP A 135 -32.14 17.20 43.71
C ASP A 135 -33.33 17.10 42.74
N LEU A 136 -33.08 16.74 41.47
CA LEU A 136 -34.15 16.38 40.54
C LEU A 136 -35.01 15.27 41.17
N PRO A 137 -36.34 15.26 40.98
CA PRO A 137 -37.16 14.12 41.40
C PRO A 137 -36.54 12.83 40.85
N GLU A 138 -36.41 11.79 41.68
CA GLU A 138 -35.76 10.49 41.36
C GLU A 138 -36.35 9.71 40.17
N PHE A 139 -37.23 10.29 39.35
CA PHE A 139 -38.18 9.56 38.51
C PHE A 139 -38.05 9.71 36.98
N LEU A 140 -36.93 10.21 36.47
CA LEU A 140 -36.57 9.92 35.07
C LEU A 140 -35.21 9.25 35.08
N ALA A 141 -35.22 7.93 35.09
CA ALA A 141 -34.00 7.16 34.97
C ALA A 141 -33.28 7.58 33.67
N LYS A 142 -31.98 7.85 33.79
CA LYS A 142 -31.13 8.16 32.64
C LYS A 142 -30.34 6.92 32.27
N TYR A 143 -30.36 6.57 31.00
CA TYR A 143 -29.70 5.39 30.49
C TYR A 143 -28.60 5.76 29.50
N SER A 144 -27.42 5.20 29.72
CA SER A 144 -26.30 5.33 28.81
C SER A 144 -26.52 4.51 27.54
N VAL A 145 -26.15 5.07 26.39
CA VAL A 145 -25.93 4.33 25.14
C VAL A 145 -24.42 4.23 24.92
N ASN A 146 -23.92 2.99 24.91
CA ASN A 146 -22.50 2.68 24.80
C ASN A 146 -22.20 2.09 23.43
N PHE A 147 -21.21 2.66 22.74
CA PHE A 147 -20.72 2.15 21.46
C PHE A 147 -19.46 1.30 21.65
N PRO A 148 -19.28 0.24 20.85
CA PRO A 148 -18.09 -0.58 20.91
C PRO A 148 -16.93 0.11 20.17
N SER A 149 -15.70 -0.13 20.61
CA SER A 149 -14.50 0.23 19.86
C SER A 149 -14.06 -0.95 19.01
N ILE A 150 -14.55 -1.00 17.76
CA ILE A 150 -14.27 -2.08 16.81
C ILE A 150 -13.67 -1.52 15.52
N GLN A 151 -12.84 -2.32 14.86
CA GLN A 151 -12.24 -1.95 13.59
C GLN A 151 -13.29 -1.95 12.48
N GLY A 152 -13.15 -1.06 11.50
CA GLY A 152 -13.91 -1.09 10.26
C GLY A 152 -15.20 -0.27 10.25
N CYS A 153 -15.64 0.28 11.38
CA CYS A 153 -16.75 1.24 11.41
C CYS A 153 -16.60 2.33 12.46
N THR A 154 -17.37 3.40 12.30
CA THR A 154 -17.56 4.46 13.29
C THR A 154 -19.04 4.67 13.59
N PHE A 155 -19.32 5.26 14.76
CA PHE A 155 -20.66 5.55 15.25
C PHE A 155 -20.82 7.05 15.44
N SER A 156 -21.94 7.60 15.00
CA SER A 156 -22.28 9.00 15.24
C SER A 156 -23.76 9.13 15.66
N PRO A 157 -24.07 9.89 16.73
CA PRO A 157 -25.45 10.23 17.04
C PRO A 157 -26.12 10.98 15.89
N TYR A 158 -27.42 10.77 15.72
CA TYR A 158 -28.20 11.34 14.63
C TYR A 158 -29.35 12.20 15.14
N GLY A 159 -29.65 13.29 14.44
CA GLY A 159 -30.82 14.13 14.70
C GLY A 159 -30.87 14.75 16.10
N GLY A 160 -29.71 15.13 16.65
CA GLY A 160 -29.61 15.71 18.01
C GLY A 160 -29.61 14.71 19.17
N SER A 161 -29.67 13.39 18.87
CA SER A 161 -29.57 12.35 19.90
C SER A 161 -28.28 12.50 20.71
N SER A 162 -28.37 12.32 22.03
CA SER A 162 -27.21 12.36 22.93
C SER A 162 -27.36 11.32 24.05
N SER A 163 -26.23 10.87 24.58
CA SER A 163 -26.16 9.93 25.71
C SER A 163 -25.65 10.71 26.92
N PRO A 164 -26.26 10.54 28.11
CA PRO A 164 -27.34 9.60 28.43
C PRO A 164 -28.74 10.06 27.97
N VAL A 165 -29.65 9.11 27.80
CA VAL A 165 -31.02 9.27 27.29
C VAL A 165 -32.01 9.16 28.45
N MET A 166 -33.09 9.93 28.44
CA MET A 166 -34.15 9.81 29.45
C MET A 166 -34.97 8.52 29.25
N GLU A 167 -35.53 7.97 30.33
CA GLU A 167 -36.42 6.81 30.29
C GLU A 167 -37.57 7.02 29.29
N ASN A 168 -37.91 5.96 28.55
CA ASN A 168 -38.92 5.93 27.47
C ASN A 168 -38.61 6.77 26.22
N GLU A 169 -37.53 7.54 26.20
CA GLU A 169 -37.07 8.25 25.01
C GLU A 169 -36.36 7.33 24.01
N ALA A 170 -36.15 7.85 22.81
CA ALA A 170 -35.44 7.16 21.74
C ALA A 170 -34.02 7.72 21.55
N PHE A 171 -33.13 6.88 21.03
CA PHE A 171 -31.79 7.27 20.61
C PHE A 171 -31.52 6.80 19.19
N SER A 172 -31.10 7.72 18.33
CA SER A 172 -30.79 7.45 16.93
C SER A 172 -29.31 7.67 16.62
N PHE A 173 -28.75 6.79 15.80
CA PHE A 173 -27.35 6.86 15.40
C PHE A 173 -27.12 6.29 13.99
N VAL A 174 -25.98 6.66 13.40
CA VAL A 174 -25.49 6.14 12.13
C VAL A 174 -24.26 5.29 12.39
N VAL A 175 -24.21 4.12 11.75
CA VAL A 175 -23.00 3.31 11.61
C VAL A 175 -22.40 3.59 10.24
N THR A 176 -21.16 4.06 10.21
CA THR A 176 -20.42 4.35 8.97
C THR A 176 -19.29 3.34 8.81
N LEU A 177 -19.34 2.54 7.75
CA LEU A 177 -18.25 1.63 7.40
C LEU A 177 -17.05 2.43 6.86
N LEU A 178 -15.85 2.08 7.29
CA LEU A 178 -14.61 2.65 6.79
C LEU A 178 -14.32 2.13 5.37
N PRO A 179 -13.52 2.84 4.54
CA PRO A 179 -13.31 2.50 3.13
C PRO A 179 -12.92 1.04 2.84
N GLY A 180 -12.13 0.42 3.72
CA GLY A 180 -11.69 -0.97 3.59
C GLY A 180 -12.71 -2.05 4.00
N TYR A 181 -13.93 -1.66 4.38
CA TYR A 181 -14.95 -2.54 4.94
C TYR A 181 -16.33 -2.31 4.31
N THR A 182 -16.42 -1.46 3.28
CA THR A 182 -17.69 -1.03 2.67
C THR A 182 -18.52 -2.15 2.07
N ASN A 183 -17.92 -3.31 1.78
CA ASN A 183 -18.64 -4.50 1.30
C ASN A 183 -19.22 -5.36 2.44
N SER A 184 -18.93 -5.03 3.71
CA SER A 184 -19.50 -5.72 4.87
C SER A 184 -21.03 -5.62 4.87
N ILE A 185 -21.69 -6.75 5.11
CA ILE A 185 -23.12 -6.80 5.41
C ILE A 185 -23.25 -6.94 6.93
N ILE A 186 -23.35 -5.80 7.61
CA ILE A 186 -23.30 -5.76 9.07
C ILE A 186 -24.65 -6.05 9.72
N THR A 187 -24.58 -6.66 10.91
CA THR A 187 -25.73 -6.81 11.82
C THR A 187 -25.53 -5.90 13.03
N VAL A 188 -26.42 -4.92 13.24
CA VAL A 188 -26.37 -4.02 14.40
C VAL A 188 -27.38 -4.48 15.46
N LYS A 189 -26.96 -4.54 16.73
CA LYS A 189 -27.83 -4.94 17.84
C LYS A 189 -27.78 -3.93 18.99
N ALA A 190 -28.87 -3.85 19.75
CA ALA A 190 -28.95 -3.18 21.05
C ALA A 190 -29.28 -4.23 22.11
N ASN A 191 -28.42 -4.41 23.11
CA ASN A 191 -28.57 -5.44 24.16
C ASN A 191 -28.88 -6.85 23.59
N GLY A 192 -28.29 -7.17 22.43
CA GLY A 192 -28.48 -8.45 21.74
C GLY A 192 -29.69 -8.52 20.80
N VAL A 193 -30.57 -7.51 20.78
CA VAL A 193 -31.72 -7.42 19.86
C VAL A 193 -31.31 -6.74 18.56
N VAL A 194 -31.59 -7.36 17.41
CA VAL A 194 -31.26 -6.83 16.08
C VAL A 194 -32.04 -5.55 15.78
N LEU A 195 -31.34 -4.52 15.33
CA LEU A 195 -31.90 -3.26 14.86
C LEU A 195 -32.02 -3.24 13.34
N PHE A 196 -33.13 -2.71 12.84
CA PHE A 196 -33.34 -2.52 11.41
C PHE A 196 -33.01 -1.08 11.00
N ARG A 197 -32.18 -0.94 9.97
CA ARG A 197 -31.79 0.36 9.43
C ARG A 197 -32.94 0.96 8.62
N SER A 198 -33.33 2.20 8.93
CA SER A 198 -34.32 2.97 8.18
C SER A 198 -33.71 4.28 7.70
N SER A 199 -33.78 4.56 6.39
CA SER A 199 -33.21 5.78 5.78
C SER A 199 -31.77 6.07 6.20
N GLY A 200 -30.96 5.04 6.42
CA GLY A 200 -29.56 5.17 6.82
C GLY A 200 -29.29 5.20 8.34
N VAL A 201 -30.33 5.25 9.17
CA VAL A 201 -30.27 5.47 10.62
C VAL A 201 -30.77 4.23 11.38
N TYR A 202 -30.16 3.95 12.53
CA TYR A 202 -30.63 2.98 13.51
C TYR A 202 -31.25 3.72 14.69
N THR A 203 -32.38 3.23 15.19
CA THR A 203 -33.09 3.84 16.32
C THR A 203 -33.41 2.77 17.35
N VAL A 204 -33.08 3.06 18.61
CA VAL A 204 -33.58 2.32 19.77
C VAL A 204 -34.67 3.17 20.40
N SER A 205 -35.90 2.67 20.46
CA SER A 205 -37.06 3.38 21.01
C SER A 205 -37.37 2.89 22.43
N SER A 206 -38.01 3.74 23.23
CA SER A 206 -38.54 3.37 24.55
C SER A 206 -37.48 2.76 25.47
N ILE A 207 -36.38 3.48 25.68
CA ILE A 207 -35.23 2.99 26.46
C ILE A 207 -35.58 2.95 27.95
N THR A 208 -35.49 1.78 28.58
CA THR A 208 -35.74 1.56 30.02
C THR A 208 -34.55 0.91 30.75
N GLU A 209 -33.40 0.81 30.09
CA GLU A 209 -32.15 0.28 30.65
C GLU A 209 -30.94 0.81 29.84
N ASN A 210 -29.73 0.66 30.39
CA ASN A 210 -28.52 1.00 29.64
C ASN A 210 -28.43 0.16 28.35
N ILE A 211 -28.14 0.83 27.24
CA ILE A 211 -28.04 0.20 25.93
C ILE A 211 -26.58 -0.02 25.57
N ASN A 212 -26.23 -1.25 25.24
CA ASN A 212 -24.95 -1.62 24.65
C ASN A 212 -25.17 -1.96 23.18
N ILE A 213 -24.56 -1.16 22.30
CA ILE A 213 -24.57 -1.41 20.87
C ILE A 213 -23.51 -2.45 20.54
N THR A 214 -23.86 -3.44 19.73
CA THR A 214 -22.88 -4.34 19.11
C THR A 214 -23.06 -4.35 17.60
N VAL A 215 -21.98 -4.60 16.87
CA VAL A 215 -21.99 -4.81 15.43
C VAL A 215 -21.25 -6.10 15.13
N GLU A 216 -21.89 -6.96 14.37
CA GLU A 216 -21.37 -8.25 13.91
C GLU A 216 -21.17 -8.21 12.39
N ASP A 217 -20.46 -9.21 11.87
CA ASP A 217 -20.27 -9.43 10.42
C ASP A 217 -19.52 -8.29 9.69
N ILE A 218 -18.61 -7.62 10.40
CA ILE A 218 -17.65 -6.69 9.79
C ILE A 218 -16.51 -7.50 9.17
N THR A 219 -16.44 -7.49 7.85
CA THR A 219 -15.43 -8.19 7.06
C THR A 219 -14.63 -7.20 6.21
N PRO A 220 -13.29 -7.24 6.22
CA PRO A 220 -12.50 -6.44 5.29
C PRO A 220 -12.87 -6.76 3.84
N ASN A 221 -12.76 -5.77 2.96
CA ASN A 221 -12.88 -5.97 1.53
C ASN A 221 -11.75 -6.88 1.04
N GLU A 222 -12.07 -7.78 0.11
CA GLU A 222 -11.10 -8.63 -0.58
C GLU A 222 -10.68 -8.02 -1.92
N TYR A 223 -9.44 -8.28 -2.32
CA TYR A 223 -8.82 -7.76 -3.53
C TYR A 223 -7.98 -8.83 -4.22
N VAL A 224 -7.81 -8.64 -5.53
CA VAL A 224 -7.00 -9.50 -6.37
C VAL A 224 -5.56 -8.99 -6.42
N VAL A 225 -4.61 -9.87 -6.10
CA VAL A 225 -3.18 -9.58 -6.22
C VAL A 225 -2.55 -10.55 -7.22
N LYS A 226 -1.84 -9.99 -8.19
CA LYS A 226 -1.23 -10.73 -9.30
C LYS A 226 0.24 -10.39 -9.46
N PHE A 227 1.08 -11.39 -9.73
CA PHE A 227 2.49 -11.23 -10.07
C PHE A 227 2.74 -11.81 -11.47
N VAL A 228 3.37 -11.03 -12.34
CA VAL A 228 3.57 -11.36 -13.76
C VAL A 228 5.04 -11.16 -14.16
N SER A 229 5.57 -12.08 -14.97
CA SER A 229 6.85 -11.91 -15.67
C SER A 229 6.73 -12.37 -17.12
N ASP A 230 7.22 -11.59 -18.08
CA ASP A 230 7.21 -11.91 -19.53
C ASP A 230 5.86 -12.43 -20.09
N ASN A 231 4.76 -11.88 -19.56
CA ASN A 231 3.35 -12.26 -19.82
C ASN A 231 2.87 -13.55 -19.13
N ASP A 232 3.74 -14.26 -18.43
CA ASP A 232 3.37 -15.39 -17.59
C ASP A 232 2.89 -14.93 -16.22
N VAL A 233 1.74 -15.48 -15.79
CA VAL A 233 1.20 -15.25 -14.45
C VAL A 233 1.90 -16.20 -13.50
N LEU A 234 2.76 -15.66 -12.65
CA LEU A 234 3.54 -16.43 -11.67
C LEU A 234 2.70 -16.76 -10.44
N SER A 235 1.82 -15.84 -10.05
CA SER A 235 0.91 -15.99 -8.91
C SER A 235 -0.29 -15.07 -9.11
N GLU A 236 -1.47 -15.57 -8.76
CA GLU A 236 -2.71 -14.81 -8.74
C GLU A 236 -3.58 -15.31 -7.58
N ARG A 237 -4.02 -14.40 -6.72
CA ARG A 237 -4.84 -14.69 -5.54
C ARG A 237 -5.98 -13.69 -5.43
N TYR A 238 -7.10 -14.17 -4.90
CA TYR A 238 -8.38 -13.46 -4.87
C TYR A 238 -8.86 -13.15 -3.43
N ASP A 239 -8.03 -13.46 -2.44
CA ASP A 239 -8.37 -13.52 -1.01
C ASP A 239 -7.48 -12.61 -0.15
N PHE A 240 -6.89 -11.57 -0.73
CA PHE A 240 -6.15 -10.56 0.03
C PHE A 240 -7.11 -9.54 0.63
N HIS A 241 -7.07 -9.38 1.95
CA HIS A 241 -7.91 -8.43 2.66
C HIS A 241 -7.32 -7.02 2.62
N TYR A 242 -8.18 -6.02 2.78
CA TYR A 242 -7.76 -4.63 2.99
C TYR A 242 -6.71 -4.52 4.09
N GLY A 243 -5.55 -3.94 3.78
CA GLY A 243 -4.43 -3.74 4.70
C GLY A 243 -3.42 -4.89 4.74
N ASP A 244 -3.70 -6.03 4.09
CA ASP A 244 -2.73 -7.12 3.97
C ASP A 244 -1.49 -6.66 3.19
N ILE A 245 -0.33 -7.19 3.54
CA ILE A 245 0.91 -6.96 2.79
C ILE A 245 1.24 -8.22 1.99
N PRO A 246 1.27 -8.18 0.65
CA PRO A 246 1.55 -9.35 -0.16
C PRO A 246 3.00 -9.80 0.00
N ALA A 247 3.19 -11.10 0.21
CA ALA A 247 4.51 -11.72 0.07
C ALA A 247 4.75 -12.02 -1.43
N PRO A 248 5.90 -11.60 -2.00
CA PRO A 248 6.20 -11.89 -3.39
C PRO A 248 6.45 -13.40 -3.58
N PRO A 249 6.20 -13.96 -4.78
CA PRO A 249 6.58 -15.32 -5.11
C PRO A 249 8.11 -15.44 -5.18
N ILE A 250 8.61 -16.65 -5.47
CA ILE A 250 10.03 -16.84 -5.79
C ILE A 250 10.42 -15.93 -6.97
N ASN A 251 11.63 -15.37 -6.92
CA ASN A 251 12.11 -14.46 -7.96
C ASN A 251 12.05 -15.17 -9.32
N PRO A 252 11.41 -14.57 -10.33
CA PRO A 252 11.30 -15.20 -11.63
C PRO A 252 12.63 -15.15 -12.38
N GLU A 253 12.98 -16.26 -13.01
CA GLU A 253 14.10 -16.33 -13.95
C GLU A 253 13.65 -15.93 -15.35
N LYS A 254 14.57 -15.31 -16.10
CA LYS A 254 14.36 -14.97 -17.51
C LYS A 254 15.49 -15.56 -18.33
N ALA A 255 15.13 -16.39 -19.31
CA ALA A 255 16.10 -17.06 -20.15
C ALA A 255 16.96 -16.02 -20.90
N PRO A 256 18.29 -16.21 -20.99
CA PRO A 256 19.12 -15.35 -21.83
C PRO A 256 18.73 -15.51 -23.30
N THR A 257 19.01 -14.48 -24.08
CA THR A 257 19.00 -14.57 -25.55
C THR A 257 20.43 -14.81 -26.05
N GLU A 258 20.60 -14.88 -27.35
CA GLU A 258 21.93 -14.94 -27.96
C GLU A 258 22.78 -13.69 -27.67
N THR A 259 22.18 -12.54 -27.44
CA THR A 259 22.92 -11.28 -27.25
C THR A 259 22.83 -10.70 -25.84
N LYS A 260 21.90 -11.19 -25.01
CA LYS A 260 21.60 -10.60 -23.70
C LYS A 260 21.42 -11.65 -22.62
N THR A 261 21.84 -11.29 -21.41
CA THR A 261 21.46 -11.96 -20.15
C THR A 261 20.57 -11.01 -19.33
N PHE A 262 19.77 -11.58 -18.44
CA PHE A 262 18.79 -10.83 -17.65
C PHE A 262 18.93 -11.18 -16.17
N SER A 263 18.98 -10.16 -15.32
CA SER A 263 19.00 -10.31 -13.86
C SER A 263 17.76 -9.68 -13.26
N PHE A 264 17.01 -10.41 -12.45
CA PHE A 264 15.85 -9.87 -11.74
C PHE A 264 16.29 -8.81 -10.73
N ILE A 265 15.69 -7.62 -10.79
CA ILE A 265 16.03 -6.49 -9.91
C ILE A 265 14.91 -6.10 -8.96
N GLY A 266 13.70 -6.64 -9.14
CA GLY A 266 12.56 -6.35 -8.28
C GLY A 266 11.24 -6.30 -9.05
N TRP A 267 10.20 -5.82 -8.38
CA TRP A 267 8.89 -5.58 -8.97
C TRP A 267 8.72 -4.11 -9.34
N ASP A 268 7.86 -3.81 -10.30
CA ASP A 268 7.56 -2.45 -10.77
C ASP A 268 6.94 -1.54 -9.70
N LYS A 269 6.36 -2.13 -8.66
CA LYS A 269 5.70 -1.44 -7.54
C LYS A 269 6.25 -1.93 -6.21
N GLU A 270 6.22 -1.03 -5.24
CA GLU A 270 6.49 -1.35 -3.84
C GLU A 270 5.36 -2.23 -3.25
N LEU A 271 5.73 -3.18 -2.40
CA LEU A 271 4.79 -4.06 -1.71
C LEU A 271 4.19 -3.32 -0.51
N LEU A 272 3.14 -2.54 -0.77
CA LEU A 272 2.40 -1.76 0.22
C LEU A 272 1.12 -2.51 0.68
N PRO A 273 0.52 -2.11 1.83
CA PRO A 273 -0.78 -2.63 2.25
C PRO A 273 -1.85 -2.50 1.16
N ILE A 274 -2.58 -3.59 0.90
CA ILE A 274 -3.57 -3.65 -0.18
C ILE A 274 -4.77 -2.76 0.13
N SER A 275 -5.20 -2.00 -0.88
CA SER A 275 -6.40 -1.16 -0.85
C SER A 275 -7.22 -1.21 -2.14
N SER A 276 -6.72 -1.93 -3.15
CA SER A 276 -7.35 -2.15 -4.45
C SER A 276 -6.68 -3.34 -5.15
N ASP A 277 -7.31 -3.86 -6.20
CA ASP A 277 -6.68 -4.88 -7.04
C ASP A 277 -5.36 -4.37 -7.60
N VAL A 278 -4.32 -5.21 -7.56
CA VAL A 278 -2.97 -4.82 -8.00
C VAL A 278 -2.29 -5.95 -8.76
N THR A 279 -1.57 -5.55 -9.81
CA THR A 279 -0.68 -6.44 -10.57
C THR A 279 0.75 -5.91 -10.49
N PHE A 280 1.68 -6.75 -10.08
CA PHE A 280 3.12 -6.50 -10.05
C PHE A 280 3.78 -7.13 -11.27
N TYR A 281 4.65 -6.37 -11.93
CA TYR A 281 5.43 -6.81 -13.09
C TYR A 281 6.90 -6.93 -12.70
N ALA A 282 7.51 -8.06 -13.04
CA ALA A 282 8.93 -8.29 -12.79
C ALA A 282 9.79 -7.33 -13.63
N LEU A 283 10.78 -6.72 -12.99
CA LEU A 283 11.78 -5.87 -13.63
C LEU A 283 13.11 -6.62 -13.74
N TYR A 284 13.75 -6.45 -14.89
CA TYR A 284 15.03 -7.08 -15.20
C TYR A 284 16.06 -6.03 -15.62
N GLN A 285 17.29 -6.22 -15.16
CA GLN A 285 18.46 -5.54 -15.70
C GLN A 285 19.05 -6.38 -16.82
N GLU A 286 19.23 -5.77 -17.99
CA GLU A 286 19.85 -6.41 -19.16
C GLU A 286 21.37 -6.23 -19.13
N SER A 287 22.10 -7.28 -19.50
CA SER A 287 23.54 -7.23 -19.75
C SER A 287 23.88 -7.86 -21.09
N THR A 288 24.96 -7.41 -21.74
CA THR A 288 25.45 -8.06 -22.95
C THR A 288 25.96 -9.46 -22.62
N ARG A 289 25.60 -10.44 -23.46
CA ARG A 289 26.10 -11.80 -23.37
C ARG A 289 27.39 -11.91 -24.18
N TYR A 290 28.38 -12.56 -23.59
CA TYR A 290 29.65 -12.86 -24.25
C TYR A 290 29.90 -14.37 -24.31
N TYR A 291 30.71 -14.77 -25.28
CA TYR A 291 31.11 -16.14 -25.54
C TYR A 291 32.61 -16.33 -25.38
N SER A 292 33.00 -17.52 -24.94
CA SER A 292 34.40 -17.92 -24.78
C SER A 292 34.86 -18.83 -25.90
N VAL A 293 36.00 -18.50 -26.49
CA VAL A 293 36.69 -19.36 -27.45
C VAL A 293 38.10 -19.65 -26.97
N VAL A 294 38.47 -20.93 -27.01
CA VAL A 294 39.77 -21.45 -26.60
C VAL A 294 40.40 -22.24 -27.74
N PHE A 295 41.67 -21.96 -28.04
CA PHE A 295 42.49 -22.76 -28.94
C PHE A 295 43.48 -23.59 -28.14
N LEU A 296 43.55 -24.89 -28.44
CA LEU A 296 44.34 -25.88 -27.72
C LEU A 296 45.39 -26.50 -28.66
N ASN A 297 46.62 -26.61 -28.16
CA ASN A 297 47.69 -27.40 -28.77
C ASN A 297 48.19 -28.44 -27.75
N GLU A 298 48.17 -29.72 -28.11
CA GLU A 298 48.57 -30.82 -27.21
C GLU A 298 47.88 -30.80 -25.82
N GLY A 299 46.65 -30.28 -25.77
CA GLY A 299 45.85 -30.15 -24.54
C GLY A 299 46.14 -28.87 -23.74
N GLU A 300 47.11 -28.07 -24.15
CA GLU A 300 47.43 -26.78 -23.53
C GLU A 300 46.74 -25.61 -24.24
N THR A 301 46.25 -24.64 -23.47
CA THR A 301 45.68 -23.40 -24.01
C THR A 301 46.77 -22.53 -24.61
N ILE A 302 46.69 -22.30 -25.92
CA ILE A 302 47.58 -21.39 -26.64
C ILE A 302 46.94 -20.02 -26.91
N SER A 303 45.62 -19.94 -26.89
CA SER A 303 44.87 -18.69 -27.00
C SER A 303 43.50 -18.84 -26.35
N GLU A 304 43.07 -17.82 -25.62
CA GLU A 304 41.74 -17.74 -25.01
C GLU A 304 41.23 -16.30 -25.06
N LYS A 305 39.93 -16.15 -25.36
CA LYS A 305 39.22 -14.89 -25.25
C LYS A 305 37.76 -15.15 -24.87
N ASN A 306 37.23 -14.38 -23.92
CA ASN A 306 35.96 -14.62 -23.23
C ASN A 306 34.91 -13.52 -23.41
N ASP A 307 35.18 -12.53 -24.24
CA ASP A 307 34.35 -11.35 -24.50
C ASP A 307 33.90 -11.27 -25.97
N TYR A 308 33.73 -12.41 -26.65
CA TYR A 308 33.16 -12.41 -28.00
C TYR A 308 31.67 -12.09 -27.97
N GLU A 309 31.24 -11.10 -28.76
CA GLU A 309 29.82 -10.86 -29.01
C GLU A 309 29.25 -11.91 -29.98
N TYR A 310 27.94 -12.13 -29.92
CA TYR A 310 27.26 -13.06 -30.84
C TYR A 310 27.45 -12.63 -32.29
N GLY A 311 27.96 -13.54 -33.11
CA GLY A 311 28.27 -13.34 -34.52
C GLY A 311 29.58 -12.59 -34.78
N GLN A 312 30.38 -12.28 -33.75
CA GLN A 312 31.69 -11.64 -33.93
C GLN A 312 32.65 -12.53 -34.74
N GLU A 313 33.47 -11.90 -35.59
CA GLU A 313 34.53 -12.58 -36.33
C GLU A 313 35.55 -13.21 -35.37
N LEU A 314 35.85 -14.48 -35.62
CA LEU A 314 36.77 -15.27 -34.80
C LEU A 314 38.22 -14.80 -35.03
N ILE A 315 38.93 -14.51 -33.94
CA ILE A 315 40.36 -14.21 -34.00
C ILE A 315 41.12 -15.52 -33.84
N VAL A 316 41.80 -15.94 -34.90
CA VAL A 316 42.57 -17.19 -34.96
C VAL A 316 44.03 -16.88 -34.58
N PRO A 317 44.66 -17.66 -33.68
CA PRO A 317 46.07 -17.50 -33.37
C PRO A 317 46.96 -17.91 -34.55
N SER A 318 48.26 -17.65 -34.44
CA SER A 318 49.25 -18.22 -35.36
C SER A 318 49.21 -19.75 -35.31
N ASP A 319 49.52 -20.39 -36.43
CA ASP A 319 49.61 -21.85 -36.53
C ASP A 319 50.51 -22.41 -35.42
N PRO A 320 50.01 -23.36 -34.62
CA PRO A 320 50.81 -23.96 -33.57
C PRO A 320 51.88 -24.88 -34.15
N GLU A 321 52.98 -25.01 -33.42
CA GLU A 321 54.04 -25.97 -33.72
C GLU A 321 53.94 -27.16 -32.80
N LYS A 322 54.32 -28.32 -33.32
CA LYS A 322 54.52 -29.55 -32.53
C LYS A 322 55.96 -29.99 -32.72
N GLN A 323 56.64 -30.30 -31.61
CA GLN A 323 58.04 -30.72 -31.64
C GLN A 323 58.21 -32.00 -32.45
N ALA A 324 59.24 -32.05 -33.28
CA ALA A 324 59.62 -33.27 -33.99
C ALA A 324 60.21 -34.28 -33.00
N GLU A 325 59.99 -35.56 -33.29
CA GLU A 325 60.52 -36.71 -32.57
C GLU A 325 61.58 -37.41 -33.44
N GLU A 326 62.22 -38.47 -32.92
CA GLU A 326 63.24 -39.24 -33.66
C GLU A 326 62.69 -39.92 -34.92
N ILE A 327 61.41 -40.31 -34.89
CA ILE A 327 60.77 -41.06 -35.97
C ILE A 327 59.94 -40.14 -36.88
N TYR A 328 59.27 -39.14 -36.30
CA TYR A 328 58.31 -38.30 -37.01
C TYR A 328 58.59 -36.82 -36.81
N TYR A 329 58.39 -36.03 -37.86
CA TYR A 329 58.11 -34.61 -37.75
C TYR A 329 56.63 -34.33 -38.06
N TYR A 330 56.13 -33.20 -37.57
CA TYR A 330 54.71 -32.86 -37.64
C TYR A 330 54.50 -31.55 -38.38
N THR A 331 53.47 -31.49 -39.23
CA THR A 331 53.02 -30.24 -39.87
C THR A 331 51.58 -29.93 -39.49
N PHE A 332 51.32 -28.69 -39.08
CA PHE A 332 49.97 -28.25 -38.76
C PHE A 332 49.05 -28.41 -39.98
N SER A 333 47.92 -29.10 -39.76
CA SER A 333 46.95 -29.45 -40.81
C SER A 333 45.65 -28.65 -40.70
N GLY A 334 45.52 -27.82 -39.67
CA GLY A 334 44.31 -27.07 -39.35
C GLY A 334 43.75 -27.43 -37.98
N TRP A 335 42.55 -26.94 -37.71
CA TRP A 335 41.82 -27.20 -36.48
C TRP A 335 40.82 -28.33 -36.69
N ASP A 336 40.43 -28.98 -35.60
CA ASP A 336 39.45 -30.07 -35.56
C ASP A 336 38.03 -29.69 -35.99
N SER A 337 37.71 -28.40 -35.97
CA SER A 337 36.43 -27.84 -36.36
C SER A 337 36.60 -26.70 -37.35
N GLU A 338 35.60 -26.48 -38.20
CA GLU A 338 35.57 -25.33 -39.10
C GLU A 338 35.59 -24.02 -38.31
N LEU A 339 36.45 -23.10 -38.76
CA LEU A 339 36.60 -21.76 -38.21
C LEU A 339 35.50 -20.86 -38.76
N THR A 340 34.52 -20.54 -37.93
CA THR A 340 33.39 -19.65 -38.25
C THR A 340 33.31 -18.50 -37.26
N ASN A 341 32.43 -17.52 -37.51
CA ASN A 341 32.06 -16.52 -36.51
C ASN A 341 31.57 -17.19 -35.21
N VAL A 342 31.66 -16.46 -34.11
CA VAL A 342 31.39 -16.97 -32.77
C VAL A 342 29.90 -16.87 -32.45
N TYR A 343 29.24 -18.01 -32.25
CA TYR A 343 27.82 -18.08 -31.87
C TYR A 343 27.59 -18.80 -30.53
N GLU A 344 28.60 -19.50 -30.04
CA GLU A 344 28.58 -20.27 -28.81
C GLU A 344 29.98 -20.37 -28.21
N ASN A 345 30.07 -20.89 -26.99
CA ASN A 345 31.35 -21.21 -26.39
C ASN A 345 31.97 -22.37 -27.17
N LYS A 346 33.20 -22.23 -27.65
CA LYS A 346 33.81 -23.23 -28.53
C LYS A 346 35.28 -23.46 -28.21
N GLN A 347 35.72 -24.68 -28.42
CA GLN A 347 37.14 -25.04 -28.35
C GLN A 347 37.58 -25.54 -29.71
N TYR A 348 38.81 -25.21 -30.10
CA TYR A 348 39.47 -25.67 -31.31
C TYR A 348 40.76 -26.39 -30.94
N ILE A 349 40.93 -27.62 -31.41
CA ILE A 349 42.08 -28.46 -31.11
C ILE A 349 42.93 -28.57 -32.38
N ALA A 350 44.23 -28.32 -32.24
CA ALA A 350 45.17 -28.39 -33.36
C ALA A 350 45.31 -29.83 -33.88
N ILE A 351 45.23 -29.99 -35.21
CA ILE A 351 45.48 -31.27 -35.90
C ILE A 351 46.81 -31.18 -36.65
N PHE A 352 47.61 -32.24 -36.54
CA PHE A 352 48.89 -32.37 -37.21
C PHE A 352 48.95 -33.61 -38.08
N SER A 353 49.64 -33.49 -39.22
CA SER A 353 50.03 -34.61 -40.06
C SER A 353 51.46 -35.03 -39.68
N ALA A 354 51.67 -36.33 -39.47
CA ALA A 354 52.97 -36.89 -39.14
C ALA A 354 53.67 -37.41 -40.39
N PHE A 355 54.98 -37.17 -40.50
CA PHE A 355 55.83 -37.59 -41.60
C PHE A 355 57.11 -38.19 -41.04
N PHE A 356 57.64 -39.22 -41.70
CA PHE A 356 58.88 -39.82 -41.26
C PHE A 356 60.06 -38.85 -41.42
N VAL A 357 60.94 -38.83 -40.43
CA VAL A 357 62.27 -38.25 -40.59
C VAL A 357 63.10 -39.20 -41.45
N GLU A 358 63.61 -38.70 -42.57
CA GLU A 358 64.48 -39.45 -43.47
C GLU A 358 65.95 -39.21 -43.13
N TYR A 359 66.73 -40.28 -43.16
CA TYR A 359 68.18 -40.28 -42.96
C TYR A 359 68.91 -40.76 -44.21
N THR A 360 70.13 -40.25 -44.38
CA THR A 360 71.07 -40.64 -45.42
C THR A 360 72.05 -41.69 -44.88
N VAL A 361 72.05 -42.88 -45.48
CA VAL A 361 73.04 -43.94 -45.26
C VAL A 361 73.90 -44.08 -46.51
N ARG A 362 75.22 -43.97 -46.37
CA ARG A 362 76.17 -44.08 -47.49
C ARG A 362 77.27 -45.10 -47.21
N PHE A 363 77.65 -45.81 -48.25
CA PHE A 363 78.82 -46.69 -48.27
C PHE A 363 79.86 -46.10 -49.21
N LEU A 364 81.11 -45.99 -48.74
CA LEU A 364 82.20 -45.36 -49.46
C LEU A 364 83.40 -46.32 -49.57
N SER A 365 83.99 -46.40 -50.76
CA SER A 365 85.26 -47.08 -51.00
C SER A 365 86.29 -46.07 -51.50
N GLU A 366 87.43 -45.97 -50.83
CA GLU A 366 88.49 -45.00 -51.14
C GLU A 366 87.98 -43.54 -51.23
N GLY A 367 87.00 -43.20 -50.38
CA GLY A 367 86.39 -41.86 -50.31
C GLY A 367 85.32 -41.58 -51.38
N ILE A 368 84.98 -42.55 -52.22
CA ILE A 368 83.94 -42.45 -53.25
C ILE A 368 82.69 -43.20 -52.78
N VAL A 369 81.52 -42.55 -52.84
CA VAL A 369 80.23 -43.18 -52.54
C VAL A 369 79.94 -44.27 -53.58
N ILE A 370 79.80 -45.51 -53.12
CA ILE A 370 79.46 -46.67 -53.94
C ILE A 370 77.99 -47.09 -53.82
N GLU A 371 77.33 -46.77 -52.71
CA GLU A 371 75.89 -46.93 -52.50
C GLU A 371 75.35 -45.84 -51.56
N GLU A 372 74.14 -45.35 -51.81
CA GLU A 372 73.47 -44.30 -51.03
C GLU A 372 71.96 -44.57 -50.93
N ASN A 373 71.41 -44.48 -49.72
CA ASN A 373 69.98 -44.48 -49.44
C ASN A 373 69.62 -43.21 -48.65
N ASN A 374 68.78 -42.35 -49.24
CA ASN A 374 68.34 -41.07 -48.65
C ASN A 374 66.95 -41.10 -48.03
N SER A 375 66.30 -42.26 -48.01
CA SER A 375 64.94 -42.44 -47.48
C SER A 375 64.93 -43.54 -46.42
N ALA A 376 66.03 -43.69 -45.66
CA ALA A 376 66.08 -44.62 -44.56
C ALA A 376 65.42 -44.02 -43.33
N HIS A 377 64.68 -44.82 -42.56
CA HIS A 377 64.00 -44.37 -41.35
C HIS A 377 64.74 -44.84 -40.09
N TYR A 378 64.51 -44.15 -38.98
CA TYR A 378 65.03 -44.57 -37.68
C TYR A 378 64.64 -46.03 -37.38
N GLY A 379 65.63 -46.86 -37.04
CA GLY A 379 65.44 -48.28 -36.73
C GLY A 379 65.51 -49.22 -37.94
N ASP A 380 65.56 -48.71 -39.18
CA ASP A 380 65.74 -49.55 -40.37
C ASP A 380 67.07 -50.32 -40.28
N THR A 381 67.06 -51.60 -40.67
CA THR A 381 68.27 -52.42 -40.69
C THR A 381 69.18 -51.98 -41.84
N ILE A 382 70.44 -51.70 -41.53
CA ILE A 382 71.44 -51.31 -42.53
C ILE A 382 71.95 -52.58 -43.22
N LEU A 383 71.68 -52.70 -44.52
CA LEU A 383 72.20 -53.77 -45.37
C LEU A 383 73.39 -53.24 -46.16
N PRO A 384 74.57 -53.90 -46.11
CA PRO A 384 75.72 -53.45 -46.88
C PRO A 384 75.58 -53.81 -48.36
N PRO A 385 76.19 -53.02 -49.27
CA PRO A 385 76.36 -53.39 -50.67
C PRO A 385 77.27 -54.62 -50.83
N GLU A 386 77.44 -55.08 -52.07
CA GLU A 386 78.52 -56.04 -52.38
C GLU A 386 79.89 -55.49 -51.94
N ASN A 387 80.74 -56.37 -51.43
CA ASN A 387 82.07 -55.99 -50.92
C ASN A 387 82.85 -55.25 -52.02
N PRO A 388 83.38 -54.05 -51.75
CA PRO A 388 84.16 -53.32 -52.72
C PRO A 388 85.46 -54.05 -53.05
N THR A 389 85.91 -53.92 -54.30
CA THR A 389 87.15 -54.53 -54.78
C THR A 389 88.20 -53.45 -55.04
N LYS A 390 89.41 -53.65 -54.54
CA LYS A 390 90.57 -52.81 -54.83
C LYS A 390 91.54 -53.55 -55.75
N ALA A 391 91.99 -52.89 -56.81
CA ALA A 391 92.95 -53.47 -57.75
C ALA A 391 94.30 -53.77 -57.05
N GLU A 392 94.88 -54.93 -57.34
CA GLU A 392 96.24 -55.26 -56.91
C GLU A 392 97.26 -54.31 -57.55
N ASP A 393 98.34 -54.03 -56.83
CA ASP A 393 99.48 -53.30 -57.36
C ASP A 393 100.71 -54.22 -57.49
N SER A 394 101.85 -53.69 -57.93
CA SER A 394 103.07 -54.49 -58.12
C SER A 394 103.64 -55.09 -56.83
N THR A 395 103.08 -54.76 -55.67
CA THR A 395 103.61 -55.04 -54.33
C THR A 395 102.58 -55.70 -53.41
N TYR A 396 101.29 -55.41 -53.58
CA TYR A 396 100.22 -55.83 -52.68
C TYR A 396 98.97 -56.33 -53.42
N THR A 397 98.39 -57.40 -52.89
CA THR A 397 97.00 -57.81 -53.13
C THR A 397 96.13 -57.32 -51.96
N TYR A 398 94.93 -56.83 -52.26
CA TYR A 398 94.00 -56.31 -51.25
C TYR A 398 92.79 -57.23 -51.08
N GLU A 399 92.40 -57.47 -49.84
CA GLU A 399 91.18 -58.20 -49.47
C GLU A 399 90.32 -57.31 -48.59
N PHE A 400 89.00 -57.28 -48.85
CA PHE A 400 88.06 -56.50 -48.05
C PHE A 400 87.94 -57.10 -46.65
N SER A 401 88.31 -56.33 -45.62
CA SER A 401 88.29 -56.78 -44.23
C SER A 401 87.01 -56.42 -43.48
N GLY A 402 86.22 -55.46 -43.98
CA GLY A 402 84.98 -55.01 -43.39
C GLY A 402 84.81 -53.49 -43.47
N TRP A 403 83.65 -53.00 -43.04
CA TRP A 403 83.37 -51.57 -42.92
C TRP A 403 83.96 -51.02 -41.62
N ASP A 404 84.32 -49.73 -41.62
CA ASP A 404 84.87 -49.00 -40.46
C ASP A 404 83.93 -48.93 -39.25
N LYS A 405 82.62 -49.07 -39.49
CA LYS A 405 81.56 -49.07 -38.46
C LYS A 405 80.79 -50.38 -38.47
N ILE A 406 80.26 -50.73 -37.30
CA ILE A 406 79.42 -51.92 -37.12
C ILE A 406 78.08 -51.66 -37.83
N LEU A 407 77.67 -52.60 -38.66
CA LEU A 407 76.36 -52.59 -39.30
C LEU A 407 75.29 -52.90 -38.25
N SER A 408 74.39 -51.95 -38.03
CA SER A 408 73.29 -52.05 -37.07
C SER A 408 72.01 -51.48 -37.71
N THR A 409 71.24 -50.70 -36.95
CA THR A 409 70.08 -49.96 -37.42
C THR A 409 70.44 -48.49 -37.66
N VAL A 410 69.64 -47.82 -38.49
CA VAL A 410 69.75 -46.37 -38.73
C VAL A 410 69.33 -45.61 -37.47
N GLU A 411 70.21 -44.76 -36.96
CA GLU A 411 69.94 -43.87 -35.82
C GLU A 411 70.16 -42.39 -36.18
N SER A 412 70.89 -42.12 -37.28
CA SER A 412 71.17 -40.79 -37.83
C SER A 412 71.78 -40.93 -39.23
N ASN A 413 72.09 -39.81 -39.88
CA ASN A 413 72.88 -39.81 -41.11
C ASN A 413 74.24 -40.48 -40.86
N ILE A 414 74.60 -41.50 -41.63
CA ILE A 414 75.79 -42.31 -41.38
C ILE A 414 76.50 -42.73 -42.67
N ASP A 415 77.82 -42.58 -42.62
CA ASP A 415 78.74 -43.02 -43.67
C ASP A 415 79.55 -44.23 -43.19
N PHE A 416 79.64 -45.28 -44.01
CA PHE A 416 80.50 -46.45 -43.82
C PHE A 416 81.66 -46.39 -44.81
N ASN A 417 82.89 -46.58 -44.36
CA ASN A 417 84.09 -46.59 -45.19
C ASN A 417 84.71 -48.00 -45.23
N ALA A 418 85.08 -48.44 -46.44
CA ALA A 418 85.61 -49.77 -46.73
C ALA A 418 87.10 -49.96 -46.42
#